data_AF-A0AAV7Q6E3-F1
#
_entry.id   AF-A0AAV7Q6E3-F1
#
_cell.length_a   1.000
_cell.length_b   1.000
_cell.length_c   1.000
_cell.angle_alpha   90.00
_cell.angle_beta   90.00
_cell.angle_gamma   90.00
#
_symmetry.space_group_name_H-M   'P 1'
#
loop_
_entity.id
_entity.type
_entity.pdbx_description
1 polymer ?
#
loop_
_entity_poly.entity_id
_entity_poly.type
_entity_poly.pdbx_seq_one_letter_code
_entity_poly.pdbx_strand_id
1 'polypeptide(L)'
;MRRRNPRVYRPLVDLSTMEERHIILRYRLDRATIHELCAQLEPALMSPIRQPTGIPPLVQVLSVLHFLASGSFQTTVAMSSGMSQPMFSKILSRVLSALMKLMRSYIIFPEEGDLPTVKGDFYALGHIPNIIGAIDGTHVALVPPKDDEKVYRNRKNYHSMNVQVVCLADQYISHVNGKFPGSVHDAYVMRNSSIPYVMEQLQRQRVWLIGDSGYPNLPWLLTPVRNPRTRAEERYYEAHGRTRRVIERTFGLLKARFRCLHMTGGSLMYSPKKVCHIIVACCMLHNLALRRQVPFLQEDGPDGGVVEAVEPVESEEEEDSEDDTDNRDRVIQQYFQ
;
A
#
# COMPACT_ATOMS: atom_id res chain seq x y z
N MET A 1 -29.92 40.07 14.80
CA MET A 1 -29.56 38.74 14.24
C MET A 1 -29.07 38.91 12.80
N ARG A 2 -27.76 38.74 12.53
CA ARG A 2 -27.25 38.73 11.14
C ARG A 2 -27.66 37.41 10.47
N ARG A 3 -28.59 37.46 9.50
CA ARG A 3 -28.88 36.32 8.62
C ARG A 3 -27.61 35.99 7.84
N ARG A 4 -27.04 34.82 8.09
CA ARG A 4 -25.87 34.30 7.36
C ARG A 4 -26.39 33.82 6.00
N ASN A 5 -26.09 34.53 4.93
CA ASN A 5 -26.47 34.09 3.57
C ASN A 5 -25.95 32.66 3.33
N PRO A 6 -26.78 31.74 2.83
CA PRO A 6 -26.33 30.40 2.47
C PRO A 6 -25.26 30.52 1.39
N ARG A 7 -24.06 30.01 1.67
CA ARG A 7 -23.00 29.89 0.66
C ARG A 7 -23.40 28.79 -0.32
N VAL A 8 -23.83 29.18 -1.52
CA VAL A 8 -24.00 28.24 -2.64
C VAL A 8 -22.61 27.81 -3.09
N TYR A 9 -22.26 26.55 -2.84
CA TYR A 9 -21.02 25.98 -3.35
C TYR A 9 -21.19 25.75 -4.86
N ARG A 10 -20.50 26.53 -5.69
CA ARG A 10 -20.36 26.22 -7.11
C ARG A 10 -19.24 25.17 -7.25
N PRO A 11 -19.52 23.98 -7.81
CA PRO A 11 -18.46 23.03 -8.10
C PRO A 11 -17.47 23.68 -9.06
N LEU A 12 -16.20 23.79 -8.64
CA LEU A 12 -15.10 24.21 -9.51
C LEU A 12 -14.64 23.08 -10.43
N VAL A 13 -15.14 21.86 -10.22
CA VAL A 13 -14.73 20.65 -10.94
C VAL A 13 -15.98 19.94 -11.45
N ASP A 14 -16.05 19.79 -12.76
CA ASP A 14 -17.02 18.94 -13.44
C ASP A 14 -16.25 17.89 -14.24
N LEU A 15 -16.31 16.63 -13.79
CA LEU A 15 -15.68 15.51 -14.49
C LEU A 15 -16.21 15.37 -15.92
N SER A 16 -17.45 15.79 -16.19
CA SER A 16 -18.10 15.63 -17.49
C SER A 16 -17.29 16.29 -18.61
N THR A 17 -16.65 17.41 -18.31
CA THR A 17 -15.92 18.27 -19.26
C THR A 17 -14.42 18.01 -19.34
N MET A 18 -13.85 17.21 -18.44
CA MET A 18 -12.41 16.94 -18.39
C MET A 18 -12.03 15.81 -19.36
N GLU A 19 -10.85 15.84 -19.96
CA GLU A 19 -10.34 14.70 -20.73
C GLU A 19 -9.95 13.54 -19.81
N GLU A 20 -10.17 12.29 -20.24
CA GLU A 20 -9.88 11.09 -19.45
C GLU A 20 -8.42 11.01 -18.98
N ARG A 21 -7.47 11.37 -19.85
CA ARG A 21 -6.05 11.48 -19.52
C ARG A 21 -5.82 12.40 -18.32
N HIS A 22 -6.47 13.57 -18.30
CA HIS A 22 -6.34 14.53 -17.20
C HIS A 22 -6.95 13.99 -15.91
N ILE A 23 -8.11 13.32 -15.99
CA ILE A 23 -8.75 12.70 -14.83
C ILE A 23 -7.81 11.67 -14.18
N ILE A 24 -7.22 10.79 -14.99
CA ILE A 24 -6.30 9.75 -14.50
C ILE A 24 -5.02 10.37 -13.92
N LEU A 25 -4.43 11.39 -14.56
CA LEU A 25 -3.27 12.09 -14.01
C LEU A 25 -3.59 12.80 -12.68
N ARG A 26 -4.78 13.38 -12.55
CA ARG A 26 -5.15 14.18 -11.37
C ARG A 26 -5.64 13.36 -10.18
N TYR A 27 -6.36 12.27 -10.45
CA TYR A 27 -7.08 11.46 -9.45
C TYR A 27 -6.65 10.00 -9.39
N ARG A 28 -5.81 9.54 -10.35
CA ARG A 28 -5.23 8.18 -10.43
C ARG A 28 -6.23 7.06 -10.69
N LEU A 29 -7.47 7.44 -11.02
CA LEU A 29 -8.60 6.61 -11.38
C LEU A 29 -9.25 7.23 -12.62
N ASP A 30 -9.89 6.39 -13.43
CA ASP A 30 -10.72 6.85 -14.54
C ASP A 30 -12.08 7.38 -14.05
N ARG A 31 -12.81 8.07 -14.93
CA ARG A 31 -14.11 8.67 -14.65
C ARG A 31 -15.13 7.66 -14.17
N ALA A 32 -15.21 6.51 -14.84
CA ALA A 32 -16.19 5.46 -14.53
C ALA A 32 -15.98 4.92 -13.11
N THR A 33 -14.72 4.62 -12.78
CA THR A 33 -14.30 4.14 -11.46
C THR A 33 -14.53 5.18 -10.37
N ILE A 34 -14.30 6.47 -10.65
CA ILE A 34 -14.59 7.54 -9.70
C ILE A 34 -16.10 7.64 -9.42
N HIS A 35 -16.95 7.58 -10.45
CA HIS A 35 -18.40 7.62 -10.25
C HIS A 35 -18.91 6.41 -9.47
N GLU A 36 -18.41 5.22 -9.78
CA GLU A 36 -18.75 4.00 -9.04
C GLU A 36 -18.31 4.07 -7.58
N LEU A 37 -17.06 4.48 -7.33
CA LEU A 37 -16.55 4.68 -5.98
C LEU A 37 -17.39 5.72 -5.22
N CYS A 38 -17.75 6.83 -5.89
CA CYS A 38 -18.59 7.85 -5.30
C CYS A 38 -19.98 7.30 -4.92
N ALA A 39 -20.61 6.48 -5.77
CA ALA A 39 -21.89 5.85 -5.49
C ALA A 39 -21.80 4.90 -4.27
N GLN A 40 -20.72 4.12 -4.16
CA GLN A 40 -20.49 3.25 -2.99
C GLN A 40 -20.30 4.06 -1.68
N LEU A 41 -19.69 5.24 -1.77
CA LEU A 41 -19.41 6.09 -0.61
C LEU A 41 -20.57 7.05 -0.25
N GLU A 42 -21.47 7.32 -1.19
CA GLU A 42 -22.56 8.29 -1.03
C GLU A 42 -23.39 8.10 0.24
N PRO A 43 -23.82 6.86 0.62
CA PRO A 43 -24.58 6.65 1.85
C PRO A 43 -23.86 7.12 3.13
N ALA A 44 -22.53 7.08 3.14
CA ALA A 44 -21.70 7.53 4.26
C ALA A 44 -21.32 9.02 4.18
N LEU A 45 -21.36 9.62 2.98
CA LEU A 45 -20.94 10.99 2.72
C LEU A 45 -22.09 12.00 2.67
N MET A 46 -23.33 11.54 2.53
CA MET A 46 -24.50 12.38 2.74
C MET A 46 -24.61 12.77 4.23
N SER A 47 -24.93 14.04 4.50
CA SER A 47 -25.28 14.46 5.85
C SER A 47 -26.74 14.09 6.12
N PRO A 48 -27.09 13.53 7.29
CA PRO A 48 -28.49 13.28 7.66
C PRO A 48 -29.32 14.58 7.72
N ILE A 49 -28.66 15.74 7.84
CA ILE A 49 -29.30 17.05 7.77
C ILE A 49 -29.04 17.60 6.36
N ARG A 50 -30.09 17.69 5.53
CA ARG A 50 -30.06 18.39 4.23
C ARG A 50 -29.79 19.88 4.44
N GLN A 51 -28.54 20.24 4.72
CA GLN A 51 -28.13 21.64 4.72
C GLN A 51 -27.93 22.10 3.28
N PRO A 52 -28.50 23.25 2.86
CA PRO A 52 -28.33 23.82 1.52
C PRO A 52 -26.87 24.11 1.14
N THR A 53 -25.95 24.06 2.10
CA THR A 53 -24.52 24.39 1.99
C THR A 53 -23.61 23.16 2.02
N GLY A 54 -24.15 21.95 1.92
CA GLY A 54 -23.37 20.70 1.95
C GLY A 54 -22.50 20.53 0.71
N ILE A 55 -21.23 20.15 0.89
CA ILE A 55 -20.33 19.84 -0.22
C ILE A 55 -20.77 18.50 -0.84
N PRO A 56 -21.02 18.42 -2.16
CA PRO A 56 -21.47 17.20 -2.80
C PRO A 56 -20.52 16.01 -2.57
N PRO A 57 -21.02 14.76 -2.45
CA PRO A 57 -20.18 13.57 -2.27
C PRO A 57 -19.06 13.45 -3.32
N LEU A 58 -19.37 13.70 -4.59
CA LEU A 58 -18.39 13.66 -5.66
C LEU A 58 -17.22 14.63 -5.42
N VAL A 59 -17.53 15.86 -5.02
CA VAL A 59 -16.50 16.86 -4.70
C VAL A 59 -15.66 16.43 -3.51
N GLN A 60 -16.29 15.85 -2.47
CA GLN A 60 -15.57 15.31 -1.32
C GLN A 60 -14.58 14.21 -1.74
N VAL A 61 -15.02 13.27 -2.58
CA VAL A 61 -14.20 12.17 -3.09
C VAL A 61 -13.06 12.71 -3.97
N LEU A 62 -13.35 13.59 -4.92
CA LEU A 62 -12.34 14.18 -5.81
C LEU A 62 -11.27 14.96 -5.06
N SER A 63 -11.65 15.77 -4.06
CA SER A 63 -10.69 16.49 -3.23
C SER A 63 -9.75 15.53 -2.50
N VAL A 64 -10.27 14.42 -1.97
CA VAL A 64 -9.45 13.42 -1.26
C VAL A 64 -8.57 12.65 -2.24
N LEU A 65 -9.09 12.19 -3.37
CA LEU A 65 -8.29 11.53 -4.41
C LEU A 65 -7.15 12.42 -4.90
N HIS A 66 -7.42 13.72 -5.11
CA HIS A 66 -6.38 14.66 -5.52
C HIS A 66 -5.29 14.83 -4.46
N PHE A 67 -5.66 14.88 -3.16
CA PHE A 67 -4.69 14.90 -2.07
C PHE A 67 -3.81 13.64 -2.05
N LEU A 68 -4.42 12.45 -2.16
CA LEU A 68 -3.67 11.19 -2.16
C LEU A 68 -2.72 11.10 -3.38
N ALA A 69 -3.20 11.53 -4.55
CA ALA A 69 -2.46 11.49 -5.82
C ALA A 69 -1.29 12.47 -5.89
N SER A 70 -1.44 13.68 -5.35
CA SER A 70 -0.45 14.76 -5.48
C SER A 70 0.59 14.76 -4.36
N GLY A 71 0.27 14.23 -3.18
CA GLY A 71 1.10 14.40 -1.99
C GLY A 71 1.23 15.87 -1.55
N SER A 72 0.44 16.79 -2.13
CA SER A 72 0.51 18.21 -1.81
C SER A 72 -0.05 18.51 -0.42
N PHE A 73 0.39 19.62 0.18
CA PHE A 73 -0.19 20.13 1.41
C PHE A 73 -1.70 20.36 1.27
N GLN A 74 -2.44 20.14 2.36
CA GLN A 74 -3.90 20.31 2.38
C GLN A 74 -4.36 21.67 1.87
N THR A 75 -3.56 22.72 2.10
CA THR A 75 -3.84 24.09 1.66
C THR A 75 -3.98 24.18 0.14
N THR A 76 -3.07 23.57 -0.61
CA THR A 76 -3.08 23.58 -2.09
C THR A 76 -4.30 22.83 -2.64
N VAL A 77 -4.63 21.68 -2.06
CA VAL A 77 -5.78 20.87 -2.48
C VAL A 77 -7.12 21.49 -2.07
N ALA A 78 -7.17 22.09 -0.88
CA ALA A 78 -8.35 22.80 -0.41
C ALA A 78 -8.63 24.02 -1.28
N MET A 79 -7.59 24.78 -1.66
CA MET A 79 -7.72 25.93 -2.58
C MET A 79 -8.19 25.50 -3.96
N SER A 80 -7.63 24.43 -4.54
CA SER A 80 -8.06 23.93 -5.87
C SER A 80 -9.49 23.39 -5.88
N SER A 81 -10.03 23.03 -4.71
CA SER A 81 -11.41 22.59 -4.53
C SER A 81 -12.34 23.68 -3.97
N GLY A 82 -11.86 24.93 -3.81
CA GLY A 82 -12.64 26.05 -3.29
C GLY A 82 -13.10 25.92 -1.83
N MET A 83 -12.38 25.16 -1.00
CA MET A 83 -12.72 24.90 0.40
C MET A 83 -11.63 25.38 1.37
N SER A 84 -11.99 25.60 2.64
CA SER A 84 -11.01 25.92 3.68
C SER A 84 -10.30 24.66 4.21
N GLN A 85 -9.07 24.79 4.72
CA GLN A 85 -8.32 23.67 5.28
C GLN A 85 -9.08 22.93 6.40
N PRO A 86 -9.77 23.59 7.36
CA PRO A 86 -10.55 22.88 8.38
C PRO A 86 -11.72 22.06 7.79
N MET A 87 -12.31 22.55 6.69
CA MET A 87 -13.35 21.82 5.97
C MET A 87 -12.78 20.56 5.31
N PHE A 88 -11.66 20.71 4.60
CA PHE A 88 -10.96 19.59 3.97
C PHE A 88 -10.57 18.52 4.99
N SER A 89 -10.02 18.91 6.15
CA SER A 89 -9.64 17.97 7.20
C SER A 89 -10.83 17.10 7.67
N LYS A 90 -12.02 17.70 7.82
CA LYS A 90 -13.26 16.98 8.14
C LYS A 90 -13.69 16.04 7.01
N ILE A 91 -13.63 16.50 5.76
CA ILE A 91 -13.95 15.69 4.58
C ILE A 91 -13.01 14.49 4.48
N LEU A 92 -11.70 14.71 4.59
CA LEU A 92 -10.70 13.66 4.56
C LEU A 92 -11.00 12.58 5.61
N SER A 93 -11.30 12.98 6.86
CA SER A 93 -11.64 12.00 7.90
C SER A 93 -12.91 11.19 7.56
N ARG A 94 -13.92 11.82 6.96
CA ARG A 94 -15.18 11.16 6.57
C ARG A 94 -14.98 10.19 5.41
N VAL A 95 -14.31 10.63 4.35
CA VAL A 95 -13.99 9.81 3.17
C VAL A 95 -13.09 8.64 3.55
N LEU A 96 -12.02 8.87 4.33
CA LEU A 96 -11.18 7.78 4.83
C LEU A 96 -12.00 6.77 5.64
N SER A 97 -12.87 7.23 6.55
CA SER A 97 -13.72 6.33 7.34
C SER A 97 -14.68 5.51 6.46
N ALA A 98 -15.18 6.09 5.37
CA ALA A 98 -16.04 5.39 4.42
C ALA A 98 -15.25 4.37 3.58
N LEU A 99 -14.06 4.73 3.09
CA LEU A 99 -13.15 3.82 2.38
C LEU A 99 -12.73 2.64 3.27
N MET A 100 -12.43 2.87 4.54
CA MET A 100 -12.08 1.82 5.50
C MET A 100 -13.20 0.79 5.69
N LYS A 101 -14.47 1.12 5.41
CA LYS A 101 -15.57 0.14 5.44
C LYS A 101 -15.59 -0.77 4.21
N LEU A 102 -15.07 -0.28 3.08
CA LEU A 102 -15.00 -1.02 1.82
C LEU A 102 -13.72 -1.84 1.68
N MET A 103 -12.69 -1.57 2.49
CA MET A 103 -11.36 -2.17 2.33
C MET A 103 -11.37 -3.71 2.17
N ARG A 104 -12.25 -4.41 2.90
CA ARG A 104 -12.30 -5.88 2.94
C ARG A 104 -12.82 -6.49 1.64
N SER A 105 -13.43 -5.69 0.76
CA SER A 105 -13.88 -6.12 -0.56
C SER A 105 -12.81 -5.96 -1.65
N TYR A 106 -11.68 -5.33 -1.31
CA TYR A 106 -10.60 -5.02 -2.26
C TYR A 106 -9.24 -5.57 -1.83
N ILE A 107 -8.98 -5.71 -0.53
CA ILE A 107 -7.76 -6.33 0.02
C ILE A 107 -8.17 -7.67 0.62
N ILE A 108 -7.99 -8.73 -0.17
CA ILE A 108 -8.43 -10.09 0.15
C ILE A 108 -7.21 -11.01 0.03
N PHE A 109 -7.00 -11.83 1.04
CA PHE A 109 -5.97 -12.86 1.00
C PHE A 109 -6.49 -14.11 0.27
N PRO A 110 -5.69 -14.77 -0.58
CA PRO A 110 -6.14 -15.94 -1.33
C PRO A 110 -6.73 -17.03 -0.45
N GLU A 111 -7.87 -17.57 -0.84
CA GLU A 111 -8.48 -18.74 -0.20
C GLU A 111 -8.04 -20.04 -0.92
N GLU A 112 -8.41 -21.20 -0.36
CA GLU A 112 -7.98 -22.50 -0.92
C GLU A 112 -8.32 -22.69 -2.41
N GLY A 113 -9.46 -22.15 -2.85
CA GLY A 113 -9.90 -22.20 -4.25
C GLY A 113 -9.03 -21.38 -5.21
N ASP A 114 -8.37 -20.32 -4.72
CA ASP A 114 -7.53 -19.44 -5.52
C ASP A 114 -6.10 -19.98 -5.69
N LEU A 115 -5.66 -20.88 -4.79
CA LEU A 115 -4.28 -21.34 -4.70
C LEU A 115 -3.71 -21.90 -6.01
N PRO A 116 -4.42 -22.73 -6.80
CA PRO A 116 -3.86 -23.26 -8.04
C PRO A 116 -3.41 -22.15 -9.00
N THR A 117 -4.21 -21.11 -9.15
CA THR A 117 -3.91 -19.95 -10.01
C THR A 117 -2.75 -19.15 -9.43
N VAL A 118 -2.84 -18.76 -8.15
CA VAL A 118 -1.83 -17.91 -7.51
C VAL A 118 -0.45 -18.60 -7.52
N LYS A 119 -0.39 -19.91 -7.25
CA LYS A 119 0.84 -20.70 -7.32
C LYS A 119 1.43 -20.71 -8.73
N GLY A 120 0.58 -20.87 -9.75
CA GLY A 120 1.00 -20.83 -11.16
C GLY A 120 1.61 -19.49 -11.54
N ASP A 121 0.94 -18.40 -11.16
CA ASP A 121 1.39 -17.04 -11.47
C ASP A 121 2.74 -16.72 -10.82
N PHE A 122 2.94 -17.10 -9.55
CA PHE A 122 4.24 -16.95 -8.91
C PHE A 122 5.32 -17.86 -9.47
N TYR A 123 4.97 -19.10 -9.84
CA TYR A 123 5.93 -20.02 -10.47
C TYR A 123 6.45 -19.45 -11.79
N ALA A 124 5.62 -18.72 -12.55
CA ALA A 124 6.05 -18.04 -13.77
C ALA A 124 7.04 -16.89 -13.53
N LEU A 125 7.12 -16.31 -12.32
CA LEU A 125 8.04 -15.21 -12.01
C LEU A 125 9.47 -15.67 -11.74
N GLY A 126 9.65 -16.77 -11.02
CA GLY A 126 10.97 -17.21 -10.57
C GLY A 126 11.13 -18.70 -10.33
N HIS A 127 10.17 -19.53 -10.74
CA HIS A 127 10.22 -20.99 -10.66
C HIS A 127 10.32 -21.57 -9.25
N ILE A 128 9.93 -20.82 -8.21
CA ILE A 128 9.75 -21.35 -6.86
C ILE A 128 8.32 -21.90 -6.76
N PRO A 129 8.12 -23.20 -6.47
CA PRO A 129 6.78 -23.77 -6.39
C PRO A 129 6.05 -23.31 -5.12
N ASN A 130 4.72 -23.34 -5.19
CA ASN A 130 3.78 -23.07 -4.09
C ASN A 130 3.91 -21.71 -3.37
N ILE A 131 4.56 -20.71 -3.97
CA ILE A 131 4.50 -19.33 -3.46
C ILE A 131 3.09 -18.78 -3.69
N ILE A 132 2.54 -18.11 -2.68
CA ILE A 132 1.21 -17.49 -2.74
C ILE A 132 1.18 -15.99 -2.46
N GLY A 133 2.35 -15.40 -2.17
CA GLY A 133 2.48 -13.99 -1.89
C GLY A 133 3.93 -13.60 -1.63
N ALA A 134 4.27 -12.34 -1.95
CA ALA A 134 5.50 -11.71 -1.53
C ALA A 134 5.21 -10.75 -0.38
N ILE A 135 5.96 -10.84 0.72
CA ILE A 135 5.81 -10.04 1.93
C ILE A 135 7.02 -9.13 2.12
N ASP A 136 6.77 -7.87 2.41
CA ASP A 136 7.83 -6.91 2.71
C ASP A 136 7.33 -5.69 3.51
N GLY A 137 8.27 -4.98 4.12
CA GLY A 137 8.04 -3.72 4.81
C GLY A 137 8.26 -2.50 3.92
N THR A 138 7.53 -1.42 4.16
CA THR A 138 7.79 -0.12 3.55
C THR A 138 7.50 1.01 4.51
N HIS A 139 8.30 2.08 4.42
CA HIS A 139 8.16 3.23 5.29
C HIS A 139 7.34 4.35 4.63
N VAL A 140 6.46 4.96 5.42
CA VAL A 140 5.66 6.14 5.04
C VAL A 140 5.94 7.27 6.01
N ALA A 141 6.46 8.39 5.50
CA ALA A 141 6.91 9.51 6.32
C ALA A 141 5.73 10.21 7.03
N LEU A 142 5.92 10.53 8.31
CA LEU A 142 4.99 11.36 9.08
C LEU A 142 5.73 12.39 9.93
N VAL A 143 5.00 13.40 10.38
CA VAL A 143 5.44 14.23 11.51
C VAL A 143 4.94 13.56 12.79
N PRO A 144 5.83 13.04 13.65
CA PRO A 144 5.41 12.29 14.83
C PRO A 144 4.81 13.21 15.91
N PRO A 145 4.01 12.66 16.83
CA PRO A 145 3.66 13.35 18.08
C PRO A 145 4.93 13.72 18.86
N LYS A 146 4.93 14.88 19.52
CA LYS A 146 6.11 15.40 20.25
C LYS A 146 6.60 14.45 21.36
N ASP A 147 5.66 13.80 22.05
CA ASP A 147 5.97 12.99 23.22
C ASP A 147 6.60 11.63 22.87
N ASP A 148 6.44 11.17 21.62
CA ASP A 148 6.83 9.83 21.16
C ASP A 148 7.76 9.86 19.93
N GLU A 149 8.41 10.99 19.64
CA GLU A 149 9.19 11.18 18.40
C GLU A 149 10.17 10.04 18.10
N LYS A 150 10.89 9.57 19.12
CA LYS A 150 11.96 8.57 18.99
C LYS A 150 11.46 7.23 18.43
N VAL A 151 10.25 6.78 18.78
CA VAL A 151 9.74 5.48 18.31
C VAL A 151 9.38 5.51 16.82
N TYR A 152 9.21 6.69 16.21
CA TYR A 152 8.95 6.79 14.78
C TYR A 152 10.22 6.86 13.95
N ARG A 153 11.41 7.01 14.55
CA ARG A 153 12.68 7.12 13.84
C ARG A 153 13.09 5.74 13.31
N ASN A 154 13.21 5.63 11.99
CA ASN A 154 13.66 4.42 11.33
C ASN A 154 15.18 4.34 11.17
N ARG A 155 15.65 3.23 10.61
CA ARG A 155 17.07 2.97 10.30
C ARG A 155 17.70 4.01 9.36
N LYS A 156 16.89 4.66 8.50
CA LYS A 156 17.32 5.74 7.59
C LYS A 156 17.24 7.14 8.21
N ASN A 157 17.15 7.22 9.54
CA ASN A 157 17.16 8.47 10.31
C ASN A 157 16.03 9.48 10.01
N TYR A 158 14.86 9.00 9.57
CA TYR A 158 13.65 9.83 9.45
C TYR A 158 12.44 9.22 10.15
N HIS A 159 11.42 10.04 10.41
CA HIS A 159 10.20 9.61 11.08
C HIS A 159 9.20 8.97 10.12
N SER A 160 8.75 7.76 10.43
CA SER A 160 7.86 7.00 9.54
C SER A 160 6.92 6.06 10.30
N MET A 161 5.85 5.64 9.62
CA MET A 161 5.15 4.39 9.93
C MET A 161 5.87 3.26 9.20
N ASN A 162 6.08 2.13 9.86
CA ASN A 162 6.44 0.88 9.19
C ASN A 162 5.15 0.16 8.74
N VAL A 163 5.06 -0.14 7.46
CA VAL A 163 3.91 -0.75 6.81
C VAL A 163 4.33 -2.08 6.17
N GLN A 164 3.81 -3.18 6.69
CA GLN A 164 3.93 -4.47 6.04
C GLN A 164 2.83 -4.64 5.00
N VAL A 165 3.20 -5.22 3.87
CA VAL A 165 2.27 -5.57 2.78
C VAL A 165 2.57 -6.98 2.29
N VAL A 166 1.52 -7.72 1.94
CA VAL A 166 1.63 -8.90 1.08
C VAL A 166 1.01 -8.56 -0.27
N CYS A 167 1.69 -8.86 -1.36
CA CYS A 167 1.16 -8.75 -2.71
C CYS A 167 1.17 -10.08 -3.46
N LEU A 168 0.30 -10.18 -4.46
CA LEU A 168 0.26 -11.28 -5.43
C LEU A 168 1.20 -11.01 -6.62
N ALA A 169 1.33 -12.00 -7.51
CA ALA A 169 2.21 -11.95 -8.68
C ALA A 169 1.85 -10.81 -9.65
N ASP A 170 0.56 -10.43 -9.70
CA ASP A 170 0.00 -9.35 -10.50
C ASP A 170 -0.04 -7.99 -9.75
N GLN A 171 0.67 -7.90 -8.61
CA GLN A 171 0.83 -6.70 -7.79
C GLN A 171 -0.45 -6.25 -7.05
N TYR A 172 -1.49 -7.10 -7.00
CA TYR A 172 -2.59 -6.90 -6.07
C TYR A 172 -2.13 -7.02 -4.62
N ILE A 173 -2.53 -6.07 -3.79
CA ILE A 173 -2.25 -6.09 -2.36
C ILE A 173 -3.27 -6.99 -1.67
N SER A 174 -2.83 -8.14 -1.16
CA SER A 174 -3.68 -9.12 -0.50
C SER A 174 -3.74 -8.93 1.02
N HIS A 175 -2.75 -8.24 1.60
CA HIS A 175 -2.72 -7.89 3.02
C HIS A 175 -1.96 -6.59 3.27
N VAL A 176 -2.36 -5.85 4.31
CA VAL A 176 -1.66 -4.63 4.76
C VAL A 176 -1.74 -4.48 6.28
N ASN A 177 -0.60 -4.16 6.91
CA ASN A 177 -0.50 -3.81 8.32
C ASN A 177 0.38 -2.56 8.52
N GLY A 178 -0.26 -1.40 8.63
CA GLY A 178 0.41 -0.10 8.78
C GLY A 178 0.31 0.53 10.16
N LYS A 179 0.26 -0.29 11.22
CA LYS A 179 -0.01 0.17 12.59
C LYS A 179 1.26 0.45 13.42
N PHE A 180 2.44 0.19 12.87
CA PHE A 180 3.68 0.19 13.65
C PHE A 180 4.52 1.45 13.40
N PRO A 181 5.16 2.00 14.45
CA PRO A 181 6.16 3.05 14.30
C PRO A 181 7.38 2.60 13.48
N GLY A 182 8.09 3.57 12.89
CA GLY A 182 9.23 3.32 12.01
C GLY A 182 10.45 2.68 12.65
N SER A 183 10.56 2.69 13.99
CA SER A 183 11.66 2.00 14.69
C SER A 183 11.46 0.49 14.80
N VAL A 184 10.25 -0.02 14.52
CA VAL A 184 9.90 -1.42 14.71
C VAL A 184 10.38 -2.24 13.51
N HIS A 185 11.04 -3.39 13.77
CA HIS A 185 11.51 -4.31 12.74
C HIS A 185 10.39 -5.08 12.05
N ASP A 186 10.60 -5.40 10.78
CA ASP A 186 9.63 -6.08 9.91
C ASP A 186 9.18 -7.43 10.47
N ALA A 187 10.10 -8.22 11.02
CA ALA A 187 9.79 -9.47 11.71
C ALA A 187 8.79 -9.27 12.88
N TYR A 188 8.92 -8.19 13.64
CA TYR A 188 8.00 -7.88 14.74
C TYR A 188 6.62 -7.45 14.20
N VAL A 189 6.59 -6.66 13.12
CA VAL A 189 5.33 -6.28 12.44
C VAL A 189 4.59 -7.52 11.93
N MET A 190 5.32 -8.48 11.33
CA MET A 190 4.77 -9.76 10.87
C MET A 190 4.17 -10.58 12.01
N ARG A 191 4.94 -10.79 13.09
CA ARG A 191 4.50 -11.57 14.26
C ARG A 191 3.24 -11.00 14.90
N ASN A 192 3.05 -9.67 14.83
CA ASN A 192 1.88 -8.97 15.35
C ASN A 192 0.83 -8.63 14.28
N SER A 193 0.83 -9.37 13.17
CA SER A 193 -0.19 -9.30 12.11
C SER A 193 -1.10 -10.52 12.14
N SER A 194 -2.11 -10.55 11.27
CA SER A 194 -2.95 -11.74 11.08
C SER A 194 -2.30 -12.79 10.16
N ILE A 195 -1.16 -12.51 9.54
CA ILE A 195 -0.53 -13.40 8.55
C ILE A 195 -0.12 -14.75 9.16
N PRO A 196 0.56 -14.82 10.32
CA PRO A 196 0.92 -16.10 10.92
C PRO A 196 -0.27 -17.03 11.07
N TYR A 197 -1.38 -16.52 11.63
CA TYR A 197 -2.62 -17.27 11.79
C TYR A 197 -3.18 -17.78 10.44
N VAL A 198 -3.25 -16.91 9.42
CA VAL A 198 -3.76 -17.29 8.09
C VAL A 198 -2.87 -18.36 7.44
N MET A 199 -1.55 -18.21 7.53
CA MET A 199 -0.60 -19.15 6.92
C MET A 199 -0.57 -20.50 7.64
N GLU A 200 -0.75 -20.53 8.96
CA GLU A 200 -0.91 -21.76 9.74
C GLU A 200 -2.15 -22.54 9.32
N GLN A 201 -3.28 -21.87 9.03
CA GLN A 201 -4.48 -22.55 8.51
C GLN A 201 -4.23 -23.16 7.13
N LEU A 202 -3.39 -22.52 6.30
CA LEU A 202 -3.03 -22.98 4.96
C LEU A 202 -1.81 -23.92 4.92
N GLN A 203 -1.27 -24.30 6.08
CA GLN A 203 -0.02 -25.08 6.14
C GLN A 203 -0.16 -26.45 5.46
N ARG A 204 -1.36 -27.06 5.49
CA ARG A 204 -1.63 -28.37 4.87
C ARG A 204 -1.51 -28.33 3.34
N GLN A 205 -1.69 -27.17 2.74
CA GLN A 205 -1.64 -26.90 1.30
C GLN A 205 -0.20 -26.69 0.81
N ARG A 206 0.79 -26.79 1.71
CA ARG A 206 2.23 -26.62 1.45
C ARG A 206 2.51 -25.33 0.68
N VAL A 207 2.01 -24.22 1.22
CA VAL A 207 2.14 -22.89 0.62
C VAL A 207 3.17 -22.07 1.38
N TRP A 208 3.83 -21.16 0.66
CA TRP A 208 4.81 -20.25 1.25
C TRP A 208 4.56 -18.80 0.83
N LEU A 209 4.94 -17.88 1.71
CA LEU A 209 5.24 -16.50 1.36
C LEU A 209 6.74 -16.38 1.07
N ILE A 210 7.12 -15.35 0.33
CA ILE A 210 8.52 -15.00 0.08
C ILE A 210 8.84 -13.63 0.71
N GLY A 211 9.84 -13.58 1.59
CA GLY A 211 10.27 -12.37 2.32
C GLY A 211 11.78 -12.10 2.18
N ASP A 212 12.30 -11.03 2.77
CA ASP A 212 13.75 -10.74 2.80
C ASP A 212 14.43 -11.41 3.99
N SER A 213 15.73 -11.17 4.08
CA SER A 213 16.60 -11.48 5.20
C SER A 213 16.24 -10.78 6.50
N GLY A 214 15.34 -9.78 6.49
CA GLY A 214 14.82 -9.12 7.69
C GLY A 214 13.70 -9.90 8.38
N TYR A 215 13.22 -10.98 7.76
CA TYR A 215 12.29 -11.93 8.35
C TYR A 215 13.01 -13.22 8.79
N PRO A 216 12.48 -13.93 9.80
CA PRO A 216 12.91 -15.30 10.08
C PRO A 216 12.44 -16.25 8.96
N ASN A 217 13.16 -17.35 8.76
CA ASN A 217 12.69 -18.41 7.89
C ASN A 217 11.72 -19.32 8.67
N LEU A 218 10.47 -19.41 8.21
CA LEU A 218 9.41 -20.15 8.91
C LEU A 218 8.89 -21.29 8.03
N PRO A 219 8.14 -22.26 8.57
CA PRO A 219 7.52 -23.34 7.78
C PRO A 219 6.67 -22.85 6.59
N TRP A 220 6.20 -21.60 6.65
CA TRP A 220 5.36 -20.94 5.64
C TRP A 220 5.98 -19.67 5.06
N LEU A 221 7.22 -19.29 5.42
CA LEU A 221 7.90 -18.08 4.93
C LEU A 221 9.34 -18.40 4.49
N LEU A 222 9.65 -18.15 3.22
CA LEU A 222 10.96 -18.38 2.63
C LEU A 222 11.76 -17.07 2.52
N THR A 223 12.98 -17.09 3.02
CA THR A 223 13.92 -15.96 3.03
C THR A 223 15.16 -16.26 2.17
N PRO A 224 15.90 -15.25 1.67
CA PRO A 224 17.04 -15.50 0.79
C PRO A 224 18.17 -16.21 1.54
N VAL A 225 18.97 -17.01 0.82
CA VAL A 225 20.24 -17.52 1.35
C VAL A 225 21.24 -16.36 1.37
N ARG A 226 21.81 -16.05 2.53
CA ARG A 226 22.74 -14.91 2.68
C ARG A 226 24.07 -15.14 1.97
N ASN A 227 24.64 -16.33 2.13
CA ASN A 227 25.94 -16.71 1.58
C ASN A 227 25.84 -18.06 0.85
N PRO A 228 25.36 -18.10 -0.40
CA PRO A 228 25.25 -19.35 -1.16
C PRO A 228 26.64 -19.95 -1.42
N ARG A 229 26.80 -21.24 -1.16
CA ARG A 229 28.05 -22.02 -1.31
C ARG A 229 27.92 -23.16 -2.32
N THR A 230 26.70 -23.59 -2.60
CA THR A 230 26.40 -24.65 -3.56
C THR A 230 25.65 -24.09 -4.77
N ARG A 231 25.74 -24.80 -5.91
CA ARG A 231 25.00 -24.42 -7.12
C ARG A 231 23.48 -24.42 -6.93
N ALA A 232 22.95 -25.27 -6.05
CA ALA A 232 21.54 -25.29 -5.72
C ALA A 232 21.13 -24.04 -4.93
N GLU A 233 21.95 -23.61 -3.96
CA GLU A 233 21.73 -22.36 -3.22
C GLU A 233 21.85 -21.13 -4.12
N GLU A 234 22.81 -21.10 -5.06
CA GLU A 234 22.92 -20.01 -6.05
C GLU A 234 21.66 -19.90 -6.91
N ARG A 235 21.15 -21.02 -7.42
CA ARG A 235 19.91 -21.05 -8.21
C ARG A 235 18.70 -20.61 -7.39
N TYR A 236 18.60 -21.04 -6.13
CA TYR A 236 17.56 -20.58 -5.23
C TYR A 236 17.68 -19.08 -4.95
N TYR A 237 18.88 -18.56 -4.71
CA TYR A 237 19.12 -17.15 -4.47
C TYR A 237 18.65 -16.29 -5.66
N GLU A 238 18.99 -16.69 -6.88
CA GLU A 238 18.51 -16.02 -8.10
C GLU A 238 16.98 -16.10 -8.26
N ALA A 239 16.40 -17.28 -8.05
CA ALA A 239 14.97 -17.51 -8.12
C ALA A 239 14.19 -16.71 -7.07
N HIS A 240 14.74 -16.64 -5.85
CA HIS A 240 14.18 -15.89 -4.74
C HIS A 240 14.18 -14.40 -5.05
N GLY A 241 15.32 -13.84 -5.47
CA GLY A 241 15.42 -12.45 -5.89
C GLY A 241 14.56 -12.10 -7.11
N ARG A 242 14.37 -13.02 -8.07
CA ARG A 242 13.41 -12.83 -9.19
C ARG A 242 11.97 -12.76 -8.71
N THR A 243 11.58 -13.68 -7.83
CA THR A 243 10.20 -13.78 -7.32
C THR A 243 9.87 -12.61 -6.39
N ARG A 244 10.77 -12.26 -5.45
CA ARG A 244 10.57 -11.18 -4.48
C ARG A 244 10.38 -9.82 -5.15
N ARG A 245 11.07 -9.53 -6.26
CA ARG A 245 11.00 -8.24 -6.99
C ARG A 245 9.58 -7.73 -7.28
N VAL A 246 8.56 -8.59 -7.29
CA VAL A 246 7.16 -8.17 -7.41
C VAL A 246 6.69 -7.24 -6.28
N ILE A 247 7.15 -7.44 -5.03
CA ILE A 247 6.74 -6.58 -3.91
C ILE A 247 7.38 -5.19 -3.99
N GLU A 248 8.65 -5.12 -4.40
CA GLU A 248 9.37 -3.86 -4.66
C GLU A 248 8.69 -3.06 -5.77
N ARG A 249 8.31 -3.73 -6.88
CA ARG A 249 7.52 -3.12 -7.96
C ARG A 249 6.17 -2.63 -7.47
N THR A 250 5.50 -3.42 -6.63
CA THR A 250 4.21 -3.04 -6.03
C THR A 250 4.35 -1.78 -5.18
N PHE A 251 5.40 -1.65 -4.37
CA PHE A 251 5.67 -0.42 -3.61
C PHE A 251 5.98 0.78 -4.51
N GLY A 252 6.80 0.57 -5.55
CA GLY A 252 7.10 1.60 -6.54
C GLY A 252 5.83 2.15 -7.17
N LEU A 253 4.95 1.28 -7.64
CA LEU A 253 3.68 1.67 -8.26
C LEU A 253 2.70 2.29 -7.25
N LEU A 254 2.57 1.74 -6.05
CA LEU A 254 1.70 2.28 -5.01
C LEU A 254 2.09 3.72 -4.65
N LYS A 255 3.39 3.98 -4.42
CA LYS A 255 3.91 5.30 -4.05
C LYS A 255 3.98 6.27 -5.23
N ALA A 256 4.16 5.78 -6.45
CA ALA A 256 4.09 6.61 -7.64
C ALA A 256 2.64 7.01 -7.97
N ARG A 257 1.68 6.11 -7.77
CA ARG A 257 0.25 6.39 -7.90
C ARG A 257 -0.19 7.38 -6.82
N PHE A 258 0.10 7.11 -5.55
CA PHE A 258 -0.28 7.95 -4.43
C PHE A 258 0.94 8.62 -3.80
N ARG A 259 1.30 9.79 -4.35
CA ARG A 259 2.51 10.53 -3.95
C ARG A 259 2.51 10.96 -2.49
N CYS A 260 1.36 11.00 -1.81
CA CYS A 260 1.30 11.24 -0.37
C CYS A 260 2.00 10.15 0.48
N LEU A 261 2.29 8.98 -0.10
CA LEU A 261 3.05 7.91 0.54
C LEU A 261 4.54 7.96 0.20
N HIS A 262 4.93 8.75 -0.81
CA HIS A 262 6.30 8.89 -1.26
C HIS A 262 7.00 9.99 -0.45
N MET A 263 8.29 9.83 -0.17
CA MET A 263 9.06 10.81 0.61
C MET A 263 9.05 12.20 -0.02
N THR A 264 9.12 12.29 -1.35
CA THR A 264 9.06 13.56 -2.09
C THR A 264 7.71 14.28 -1.97
N GLY A 265 6.64 13.58 -1.57
CA GLY A 265 5.36 14.18 -1.19
C GLY A 265 5.40 14.84 0.19
N GLY A 266 6.55 14.77 0.88
CA GLY A 266 6.74 15.29 2.22
C GLY A 266 6.18 14.37 3.31
N SER A 267 6.30 14.83 4.55
CA SER A 267 5.82 14.10 5.72
C SER A 267 4.34 14.37 5.98
N LEU A 268 3.58 13.30 6.22
CA LEU A 268 2.17 13.41 6.59
C LEU A 268 2.02 14.07 7.97
N MET A 269 1.39 15.24 8.00
CA MET A 269 1.11 16.01 9.22
C MET A 269 -0.20 15.56 9.90
N TYR A 270 -0.36 14.26 10.08
CA TYR A 270 -1.54 13.68 10.73
C TYR A 270 -1.13 12.76 11.86
N SER A 271 -2.06 12.48 12.78
CA SER A 271 -1.83 11.47 13.80
C SER A 271 -1.49 10.12 13.17
N PRO A 272 -0.66 9.28 13.83
CA PRO A 272 -0.29 7.95 13.35
C PRO A 272 -1.51 7.10 12.91
N LYS A 273 -2.59 7.15 13.68
CA LYS A 273 -3.86 6.48 13.35
C LYS A 273 -4.45 6.95 12.02
N LYS A 274 -4.44 8.26 11.74
CA LYS A 274 -4.96 8.81 10.48
C LYS A 274 -4.02 8.51 9.31
N VAL A 275 -2.71 8.49 9.53
CA VAL A 275 -1.72 8.02 8.54
C VAL A 275 -1.99 6.56 8.17
N CYS A 276 -2.24 5.68 9.14
CA CYS A 276 -2.63 4.29 8.89
C CYS A 276 -3.88 4.20 7.99
N HIS A 277 -4.92 5.01 8.24
CA HIS A 277 -6.10 5.03 7.37
C HIS A 277 -5.78 5.52 5.94
N ILE A 278 -4.90 6.52 5.80
CA ILE A 278 -4.44 7.00 4.48
C ILE A 278 -3.73 5.87 3.72
N ILE A 279 -2.82 5.16 4.38
CA ILE A 279 -2.06 4.03 3.81
C ILE A 279 -3.03 2.95 3.31
N VAL A 280 -3.92 2.46 4.18
CA VAL A 280 -4.86 1.39 3.82
C VAL A 280 -5.81 1.83 2.71
N ALA A 281 -6.27 3.08 2.73
CA ALA A 281 -7.09 3.64 1.65
C ALA A 281 -6.33 3.66 0.32
N CYS A 282 -5.05 4.02 0.31
CA CYS A 282 -4.23 3.98 -0.90
C CYS A 282 -4.04 2.55 -1.42
N CYS A 283 -3.80 1.57 -0.54
CA CYS A 283 -3.72 0.17 -0.94
C CYS A 283 -5.03 -0.33 -1.58
N MET A 284 -6.18 0.02 -0.97
CA MET A 284 -7.50 -0.29 -1.51
C MET A 284 -7.72 0.34 -2.90
N LEU A 285 -7.39 1.64 -3.05
CA LEU A 285 -7.56 2.37 -4.30
C LEU A 285 -6.59 1.89 -5.40
N HIS A 286 -5.39 1.41 -5.03
CA HIS A 286 -4.46 0.75 -5.94
C HIS A 286 -5.07 -0.53 -6.50
N ASN A 287 -5.61 -1.40 -5.66
CA ASN A 287 -6.29 -2.62 -6.11
C ASN A 287 -7.54 -2.32 -6.94
N LEU A 288 -8.32 -1.29 -6.57
CA LEU A 288 -9.45 -0.85 -7.39
C LEU A 288 -9.00 -0.43 -8.80
N ALA A 289 -7.89 0.31 -8.89
CA ALA A 289 -7.34 0.73 -10.17
C ALA A 289 -6.84 -0.46 -11.01
N LEU A 290 -6.19 -1.45 -10.38
CA LEU A 290 -5.80 -2.69 -11.07
C LEU A 290 -7.02 -3.48 -11.56
N ARG A 291 -8.06 -3.60 -10.73
CA ARG A 291 -9.32 -4.29 -11.07
C ARG A 291 -10.04 -3.68 -12.25
N ARG A 292 -9.98 -2.36 -12.34
CA ARG A 292 -10.58 -1.59 -13.44
C ARG A 292 -9.62 -1.40 -14.61
N GLN A 293 -8.40 -1.94 -14.53
CA GLN A 293 -7.35 -1.81 -15.55
C GLN A 293 -7.07 -0.35 -15.92
N VAL A 294 -7.16 0.56 -14.94
CA VAL A 294 -6.90 1.99 -15.14
C VAL A 294 -5.43 2.16 -15.53
N PRO A 295 -5.13 2.77 -16.68
CA PRO A 295 -3.76 2.93 -17.13
C PRO A 295 -2.98 3.78 -16.13
N PHE A 296 -1.74 3.35 -15.87
CA PHE A 296 -0.85 4.12 -15.02
C PHE A 296 -0.15 5.18 -15.88
N LEU A 297 -0.51 6.45 -15.68
CA LEU A 297 0.07 7.59 -16.38
C LEU A 297 0.98 8.37 -15.43
N GLN A 298 2.20 8.67 -15.90
CA GLN A 298 3.07 9.68 -15.28
C GLN A 298 3.07 10.94 -16.16
N GLU A 299 3.26 12.11 -15.54
CA GLU A 299 3.58 13.31 -16.31
C GLU A 299 5.02 13.17 -16.79
N ASP A 300 5.28 13.40 -18.08
CA ASP A 300 6.63 13.43 -18.65
C ASP A 300 7.38 14.62 -18.04
N GLY A 301 8.03 14.40 -16.90
CA GLY A 301 8.98 15.34 -16.32
C GLY A 301 10.33 15.23 -17.02
N PRO A 302 11.17 16.28 -17.03
CA PRO A 302 12.52 16.24 -17.60
C PRO A 302 13.45 15.25 -16.86
N ASP A 303 13.01 14.76 -15.70
CA ASP A 303 13.63 13.68 -14.96
C ASP A 303 12.75 12.45 -15.17
N GLY A 304 13.01 11.74 -16.27
CA GLY A 304 12.49 10.40 -16.51
C GLY A 304 13.05 9.50 -15.42
N GLY A 305 12.42 9.57 -14.24
CA GLY A 305 12.89 9.01 -13.00
C GLY A 305 13.19 7.55 -13.23
N VAL A 306 14.48 7.25 -13.33
CA VAL A 306 15.03 5.95 -12.99
C VAL A 306 14.27 5.54 -11.74
N VAL A 307 13.55 4.43 -11.80
CA VAL A 307 13.09 3.73 -10.60
C VAL A 307 14.35 3.63 -9.75
N GLU A 308 14.47 4.49 -8.73
CA GLU A 308 15.63 4.48 -7.86
C GLU A 308 15.75 3.04 -7.41
N ALA A 309 16.88 2.41 -7.78
CA ALA A 309 17.25 1.14 -7.24
C ALA A 309 17.09 1.29 -5.73
N VAL A 310 16.19 0.49 -5.16
CA VAL A 310 16.07 0.40 -3.71
C VAL A 310 17.49 0.07 -3.24
N GLU A 311 18.13 1.01 -2.56
CA GLU A 311 19.48 0.79 -2.05
C GLU A 311 19.51 -0.56 -1.33
N PRO A 312 20.54 -1.38 -1.55
CA PRO A 312 20.65 -2.67 -0.89
C PRO A 312 20.53 -2.43 0.61
N VAL A 313 19.56 -3.12 1.23
CA VAL A 313 19.46 -3.17 2.68
C VAL A 313 20.71 -3.87 3.14
N GLU A 314 21.62 -3.16 3.80
CA GLU A 314 22.70 -3.78 4.57
C GLU A 314 22.04 -4.69 5.59
N SER A 315 22.15 -5.99 5.34
CA SER A 315 21.73 -7.04 6.25
C SER A 315 22.76 -7.13 7.36
N GLU A 316 22.46 -6.61 8.55
CA GLU A 316 23.23 -6.92 9.75
C GLU A 316 23.02 -8.38 10.17
N GLU A 317 24.10 -8.97 10.68
CA GLU A 317 24.25 -10.38 11.04
C GLU A 317 23.42 -10.74 12.27
N GLU A 318 22.15 -11.11 12.08
CA GLU A 318 21.44 -11.93 13.06
C GLU A 318 21.77 -13.41 12.78
N GLU A 319 22.36 -14.11 13.76
CA GLU A 319 22.61 -15.56 13.65
C GLU A 319 21.29 -16.29 13.39
N ASP A 320 21.19 -16.99 12.25
CA ASP A 320 20.07 -17.89 11.96
C ASP A 320 20.03 -18.93 13.09
N SER A 321 18.88 -19.10 13.75
CA SER A 321 18.72 -20.19 14.71
C SER A 321 18.74 -21.54 13.98
N GLU A 322 19.32 -22.60 14.57
CA GLU A 322 19.46 -23.91 13.90
C GLU A 322 18.11 -24.53 13.46
N ASP A 323 16.99 -24.10 14.05
CA ASP A 323 15.62 -24.52 13.68
C ASP A 323 15.08 -23.79 12.43
N ASP A 324 15.60 -22.60 12.12
CA ASP A 324 15.09 -21.77 11.02
C ASP A 324 15.57 -22.26 9.64
N THR A 325 16.63 -23.08 9.53
CA THR A 325 17.20 -23.47 8.21
C THR A 325 16.51 -24.65 7.52
N ASP A 326 15.87 -25.55 8.27
CA ASP A 326 15.38 -26.84 7.75
C ASP A 326 14.32 -26.70 6.64
N ASN A 327 13.39 -25.74 6.74
CA ASN A 327 12.37 -25.56 5.70
C ASN A 327 12.97 -25.08 4.36
N ARG A 328 13.89 -24.10 4.40
CA ARG A 328 14.52 -23.55 3.20
C ARG A 328 15.41 -24.59 2.55
N ASP A 329 16.20 -25.31 3.34
CA ASP A 329 17.12 -26.32 2.86
C ASP A 329 16.38 -27.48 2.18
N ARG A 330 15.23 -27.91 2.72
CA ARG A 330 14.34 -28.88 2.07
C ARG A 330 13.85 -28.40 0.70
N VAL A 331 13.43 -27.13 0.58
CA VAL A 331 12.99 -26.55 -0.69
C VAL A 331 14.14 -26.50 -1.70
N ILE A 332 15.34 -26.08 -1.27
CA ILE A 332 16.54 -26.05 -2.11
C ILE A 332 16.89 -27.45 -2.61
N GLN A 333 16.95 -28.42 -1.70
CA GLN A 333 17.29 -29.81 -2.04
C GLN A 333 16.26 -30.47 -2.96
N GLN A 334 14.98 -30.12 -2.83
CA GLN A 334 13.91 -30.73 -3.62
C GLN A 334 13.77 -30.14 -5.02
N TYR A 335 14.00 -28.83 -5.19
CA TYR A 335 13.62 -28.11 -6.41
C TYR A 335 14.78 -27.45 -7.17
N PHE A 336 15.98 -27.36 -6.59
CA PHE A 336 17.09 -26.57 -7.17
C PHE A 336 18.37 -27.37 -7.53
N GLN A 337 18.30 -28.71 -7.49
CA GLN A 337 19.41 -29.62 -7.84
C GLN A 337 19.95 -29.46 -9.26
#